data_AF-A0A4P7UD24-F1
#
_entry.id   AF-A0A4P7UD24-F1
#
_cell.length_a   1.000
_cell.length_b   1.000
_cell.length_c   1.000
_cell.angle_alpha   90.00
_cell.angle_beta   90.00
_cell.angle_gamma   90.00
#
_symmetry.space_group_name_H-M   'P 1'
#
loop_
_entity.id
_entity.type
_entity.pdbx_description
1 polymer ?
#
loop_
_entity_poly.entity_id
_entity_poly.type
_entity_poly.pdbx_seq_one_letter_code
_entity_poly.pdbx_strand_id
1 'polypeptide(L)'
;MGRESAARSPWYDELDRLEAEVEAVRALLSSTEHEVDPESVDTTWTPTSGLGPVPRDLLSRAEALLAAQRQVQLDLSLAMAATSRQRDFAARVTDATAAPAAPAYLDVSA
;
A
#
# COMPACT_ATOMS: atom_id res chain seq x y z
N MET A 1 -45.23 -5.90 23.91
CA MET A 1 -45.05 -4.91 22.82
C MET A 1 -43.94 -3.98 23.27
N GLY A 2 -42.73 -4.12 22.71
CA GLY A 2 -41.53 -3.39 23.12
C GLY A 2 -40.32 -4.04 22.45
N ARG A 3 -40.04 -3.59 21.22
CA ARG A 3 -39.05 -4.15 20.29
C ARG A 3 -37.66 -4.14 20.93
N GLU A 4 -37.08 -5.31 21.12
CA GLU A 4 -35.63 -5.46 21.25
C GLU A 4 -35.06 -4.95 19.92
N SER A 5 -34.41 -3.79 19.94
CA SER A 5 -33.64 -3.31 18.79
C SER A 5 -32.75 -4.47 18.35
N ALA A 6 -32.97 -5.02 17.15
CA ALA A 6 -32.14 -6.11 16.62
C ALA A 6 -30.68 -5.63 16.69
N ALA A 7 -29.92 -6.15 17.65
CA ALA A 7 -28.58 -5.66 17.93
C ALA A 7 -27.75 -5.86 16.67
N ARG A 8 -27.28 -4.76 16.08
CA ARG A 8 -26.42 -4.80 14.90
C ARG A 8 -25.23 -5.69 15.23
N SER A 9 -24.97 -6.69 14.38
CA SER A 9 -23.84 -7.60 14.59
C SER A 9 -22.53 -6.80 14.61
N PRO A 10 -21.58 -7.10 15.53
CA PRO A 10 -20.30 -6.40 15.58
C PRO A 10 -19.47 -6.57 14.28
N TRP A 11 -19.85 -7.52 13.42
CA TRP A 11 -19.32 -7.67 12.07
C TRP A 11 -19.57 -6.45 11.16
N TYR A 12 -20.63 -5.68 11.39
CA TYR A 12 -20.87 -4.47 10.62
C TYR A 12 -19.79 -3.43 10.90
N ASP A 13 -19.54 -3.14 12.17
CA ASP A 13 -18.56 -2.13 12.58
C ASP A 13 -17.14 -2.57 12.19
N GLU A 14 -16.85 -3.87 12.26
CA GLU A 14 -15.57 -4.40 11.82
C GLU A 14 -15.36 -4.31 10.32
N LEU A 15 -16.37 -4.65 9.51
CA LEU A 15 -16.27 -4.51 8.06
C LEU A 15 -16.17 -3.03 7.65
N ASP A 16 -16.91 -2.13 8.32
CA ASP A 16 -16.81 -0.69 8.09
C ASP A 16 -15.38 -0.18 8.37
N ARG A 17 -14.77 -0.61 9.48
CA ARG A 17 -13.37 -0.28 9.83
C ARG A 17 -12.39 -0.76 8.75
N LEU A 18 -12.50 -2.03 8.35
CA LEU A 18 -11.59 -2.62 7.36
C LEU A 18 -11.75 -1.99 5.98
N GLU A 19 -12.97 -1.63 5.58
CA GLU A 19 -13.21 -0.92 4.33
C GLU A 19 -12.59 0.48 4.34
N ALA A 20 -12.70 1.21 5.46
CA ALA A 20 -12.07 2.52 5.61
C ALA A 20 -10.53 2.42 5.53
N GLU A 21 -9.94 1.38 6.12
CA GLU A 21 -8.49 1.13 6.02
C GLU A 21 -8.05 0.85 4.58
N VAL A 22 -8.80 0.02 3.85
CA VAL A 22 -8.50 -0.27 2.44
C VAL A 22 -8.60 0.99 1.58
N GLU A 23 -9.61 1.83 1.82
CA GLU A 23 -9.77 3.08 1.08
C GLU A 23 -8.64 4.08 1.39
N ALA A 24 -8.21 4.17 2.65
CA ALA A 24 -7.06 4.99 3.03
C ALA A 24 -5.78 4.55 2.30
N VAL A 25 -5.53 3.23 2.20
CA VAL A 25 -4.36 2.71 1.45
C VAL A 25 -4.48 2.99 -0.05
N ARG A 26 -5.68 2.88 -0.63
CA ARG A 26 -5.92 3.23 -2.04
C ARG A 26 -5.68 4.71 -2.32
N ALA A 27 -6.14 5.58 -1.43
CA ALA A 27 -5.88 7.01 -1.52
C ALA A 27 -4.37 7.31 -1.44
N LEU A 28 -3.65 6.60 -0.58
CA LEU A 28 -2.20 6.73 -0.48
C LEU A 28 -1.49 6.26 -1.76
N LEU A 29 -1.86 5.11 -2.32
CA LEU A 29 -1.27 4.58 -3.55
C LEU A 29 -1.52 5.46 -4.78
N SER A 30 -2.68 6.13 -4.84
CA SER A 30 -3.00 7.05 -5.94
C SER A 30 -2.33 8.41 -5.81
N SER A 31 -1.94 8.80 -4.58
CA SER A 31 -1.29 10.06 -4.32
C SER A 31 0.21 9.99 -4.63
N THR A 32 0.66 10.69 -5.67
CA THR A 32 2.08 10.70 -6.11
C THR A 32 3.01 11.47 -5.16
N GLU A 33 2.45 12.27 -4.24
CA GLU A 33 3.17 13.36 -3.56
C GLU A 33 3.28 13.22 -2.03
N HIS A 34 2.70 12.17 -1.43
CA HIS A 34 2.68 12.07 0.03
C HIS A 34 3.98 11.46 0.58
N GLU A 35 4.80 12.31 1.20
CA GLU A 35 5.80 11.91 2.17
C GLU A 35 5.07 11.43 3.43
N VAL A 36 4.78 10.13 3.49
CA VAL A 36 4.24 9.51 4.70
C VAL A 36 5.39 9.38 5.68
N ASP A 37 5.23 9.98 6.86
CA ASP A 37 6.16 9.75 7.96
C ASP A 37 6.09 8.27 8.38
N PRO A 38 7.15 7.48 8.15
CA PRO A 38 7.13 6.06 8.47
C PRO A 38 6.97 5.77 9.97
N GLU A 39 7.32 6.72 10.86
CA GLU A 39 7.11 6.58 12.30
C GLU A 39 5.64 6.80 12.72
N SER A 40 4.84 7.46 11.87
CA SER A 40 3.41 7.72 12.14
C SER A 40 2.49 6.54 11.78
N VAL A 41 3.01 5.53 11.06
CA VAL A 41 2.23 4.38 10.60
C VAL A 41 2.34 3.24 11.60
N ASP A 42 1.25 2.94 12.32
CA ASP A 42 1.17 1.72 13.11
C ASP A 42 1.07 0.51 12.18
N THR A 43 2.18 -0.25 12.08
CA THR A 43 2.24 -1.47 11.27
C THR A 43 1.71 -2.71 12.01
N THR A 44 1.26 -2.57 13.25
CA THR A 44 0.87 -3.71 14.10
C THR A 44 -0.53 -4.19 13.74
N TRP A 45 -0.63 -5.09 12.78
CA TRP A 45 -1.88 -5.76 12.48
C TRP A 45 -2.32 -6.64 13.66
N THR A 46 -3.50 -6.36 14.21
CA THR A 46 -4.12 -7.19 15.25
C THR A 46 -5.44 -7.75 14.74
N PRO A 47 -5.57 -9.08 14.60
CA PRO A 47 -6.84 -9.67 14.17
C PRO A 47 -7.91 -9.49 15.25
N THR A 48 -9.09 -9.05 14.85
CA THR A 48 -10.26 -8.97 15.72
C THR A 48 -10.69 -10.36 16.14
N SER A 49 -10.76 -10.58 17.45
CA SER A 49 -11.20 -11.84 18.05
C SER A 49 -12.57 -11.67 18.70
N GLY A 50 -13.31 -12.77 18.87
CA GLY A 50 -14.58 -12.77 19.61
C GLY A 50 -15.81 -12.28 18.83
N LEU A 51 -15.71 -12.02 17.53
CA LEU A 51 -16.84 -11.57 16.69
C LEU A 51 -17.86 -12.68 16.37
N GLY A 52 -17.50 -13.94 16.60
CA GLY A 52 -18.32 -15.09 16.22
C GLY A 52 -18.38 -15.29 14.69
N PRO A 53 -19.26 -16.17 14.19
CA PRO A 53 -19.38 -16.42 12.74
C PRO A 53 -19.93 -15.20 12.00
N VAL A 54 -19.45 -14.97 10.78
CA VAL A 54 -19.94 -13.91 9.89
C VAL A 54 -21.43 -14.15 9.55
N PRO A 55 -22.31 -13.15 9.72
CA PRO A 55 -23.69 -13.21 9.26
C PRO A 55 -23.78 -13.46 7.75
N ARG A 56 -24.74 -14.29 7.31
CA ARG A 56 -24.87 -14.67 5.89
C ARG A 56 -25.16 -13.48 4.97
N ASP A 57 -25.85 -12.47 5.47
CA ASP A 57 -26.14 -11.22 4.77
C ASP A 57 -24.88 -10.39 4.50
N LEU A 58 -23.84 -10.54 5.32
CA LEU A 58 -22.56 -9.84 5.18
C LEU A 58 -21.53 -10.60 4.33
N LEU A 59 -21.81 -11.85 3.94
CA LEU A 59 -20.85 -12.69 3.23
C LEU A 59 -20.39 -12.04 1.92
N SER A 60 -21.33 -11.55 1.11
CA SER A 60 -21.00 -10.89 -0.17
C SER A 60 -20.17 -9.62 0.03
N ARG A 61 -20.42 -8.88 1.12
CA ARG A 61 -19.64 -7.69 1.48
C ARG A 61 -18.21 -8.06 1.87
N ALA A 62 -18.06 -9.07 2.72
CA ALA A 62 -16.75 -9.58 3.13
C ALA A 62 -15.93 -10.14 1.95
N GLU A 63 -16.57 -10.83 1.01
CA GLU A 63 -15.93 -11.31 -0.21
C GLU A 63 -15.46 -10.16 -1.11
N ALA A 64 -16.29 -9.13 -1.28
CA ALA A 64 -15.93 -7.94 -2.04
C ALA A 64 -14.73 -7.19 -1.40
N LEU A 65 -14.74 -7.05 -0.07
CA LEU A 65 -13.62 -6.48 0.69
C LEU A 65 -12.34 -7.29 0.51
N LEU A 66 -12.41 -8.62 0.59
CA LEU A 66 -11.25 -9.49 0.39
C LEU A 66 -10.67 -9.35 -1.03
N ALA A 67 -11.53 -9.26 -2.05
CA ALA A 67 -11.10 -9.01 -3.42
C ALA A 67 -10.42 -7.63 -3.54
N ALA A 68 -10.98 -6.60 -2.90
CA ALA A 68 -10.41 -5.26 -2.88
C ALA A 68 -9.04 -5.22 -2.19
N GLN A 69 -8.86 -5.93 -1.08
CA GLN A 69 -7.58 -6.07 -0.37
C GLN A 69 -6.52 -6.76 -1.24
N ARG A 70 -6.88 -7.84 -1.94
CA ARG A 70 -5.97 -8.53 -2.86
C ARG A 70 -5.53 -7.62 -4.01
N GLN A 71 -6.43 -6.81 -4.55
CA GLN A 71 -6.07 -5.85 -5.59
C GLN A 71 -5.05 -4.83 -5.08
N VAL A 72 -5.29 -4.27 -3.88
CA VAL A 72 -4.36 -3.34 -3.24
C VAL A 72 -2.99 -3.97 -2.99
N GLN A 73 -2.93 -5.24 -2.58
CA GLN A 73 -1.67 -5.96 -2.41
C GLN A 73 -0.88 -6.09 -3.72
N LEU A 74 -1.57 -6.34 -4.84
CA LEU A 74 -0.95 -6.40 -6.17
C LEU A 74 -0.42 -5.01 -6.57
N ASP A 75 -1.24 -3.97 -6.41
CA ASP A 75 -0.88 -2.60 -6.77
C ASP A 75 0.32 -2.10 -5.95
N LEU A 76 0.34 -2.40 -4.65
CA LEU A 76 1.47 -2.09 -3.76
C LEU A 76 2.75 -2.81 -4.21
N SER A 77 2.66 -4.11 -4.55
CA SER A 77 3.81 -4.89 -5.03
C SER A 77 4.40 -4.30 -6.31
N LEU A 78 3.54 -3.86 -7.23
CA LEU A 78 3.96 -3.19 -8.47
C LEU A 78 4.61 -1.83 -8.20
N ALA A 79 4.04 -1.03 -7.30
CA ALA A 79 4.58 0.27 -6.92
C ALA A 79 5.97 0.15 -6.26
N MET A 80 6.15 -0.83 -5.37
CA MET A 80 7.45 -1.15 -4.77
C MET A 80 8.48 -1.55 -5.83
N ALA A 81 8.11 -2.41 -6.78
CA ALA A 81 9.00 -2.83 -7.86
C ALA A 81 9.38 -1.69 -8.82
N ALA A 82 8.47 -0.73 -9.07
CA ALA A 82 8.76 0.47 -9.83
C ALA A 82 9.75 1.39 -9.10
N THR A 83 9.51 1.61 -7.80
CA THR A 83 10.36 2.44 -6.93
C THR A 83 11.79 1.89 -6.85
N SER A 84 11.95 0.58 -6.67
CA SER A 84 13.28 -0.06 -6.65
C SER A 84 14.04 0.14 -7.96
N ARG A 85 13.39 -0.04 -9.12
CA ARG A 85 14.00 0.19 -10.44
C ARG A 85 14.44 1.64 -10.64
N GLN A 86 13.64 2.60 -10.18
CA GLN A 86 14.00 4.02 -10.24
C GLN A 86 15.22 4.33 -9.36
N ARG A 87 15.29 3.77 -8.15
CA ARG A 87 16.46 3.92 -7.27
C ARG A 87 17.72 3.32 -7.89
N ASP A 88 17.63 2.13 -8.47
CA ASP A 88 18.77 1.48 -9.14
C ASP A 88 19.27 2.30 -10.34
N PHE A 89 18.36 2.84 -11.14
CA PHE A 89 18.71 3.71 -12.25
C PHE A 89 19.38 5.01 -11.77
N ALA A 90 18.80 5.68 -10.77
CA ALA A 90 19.37 6.90 -10.19
C ALA A 90 20.76 6.65 -9.60
N ALA A 91 20.98 5.52 -8.93
CA ALA A 91 22.29 5.12 -8.43
C ALA A 91 23.33 4.95 -9.56
N ARG A 92 22.94 4.28 -10.66
CA ARG A 92 23.82 4.10 -11.83
C ARG A 92 24.17 5.42 -12.52
N VAL A 93 23.19 6.33 -12.67
CA VAL A 93 23.45 7.66 -13.25
C VAL A 93 24.39 8.44 -12.36
N THR A 94 24.16 8.43 -11.04
CA THR A 94 25.03 9.11 -10.07
C THR A 94 26.46 8.59 -10.17
N ASP A 95 26.66 7.26 -10.19
CA ASP A 95 27.97 6.62 -10.35
C ASP A 95 28.65 7.01 -11.69
N ALA A 96 27.93 6.94 -12.80
CA ALA A 96 28.45 7.32 -14.12
C ALA A 96 28.80 8.80 -14.23
N THR A 97 28.09 9.69 -13.52
CA THR A 97 28.37 11.13 -13.47
C THR A 97 29.41 11.52 -12.41
N ALA A 98 29.68 10.65 -11.43
CA ALA A 98 30.68 10.87 -10.39
C ALA A 98 32.11 10.58 -10.87
N ALA A 99 32.28 9.74 -11.90
CA ALA A 99 33.57 9.52 -12.53
C ALA A 99 33.90 10.69 -13.49
N PRO A 100 34.96 11.49 -13.25
CA PRO A 100 35.42 12.44 -14.26
C PRO A 100 35.94 11.63 -15.45
N ALA A 101 35.38 11.87 -16.65
CA ALA A 101 35.98 11.37 -17.87
C ALA A 101 37.42 11.92 -17.96
N ALA A 102 38.42 11.07 -17.78
CA ALA A 102 39.82 11.48 -17.83
C ALA A 102 40.10 12.09 -19.22
N PRO A 103 40.58 13.35 -19.31
CA PRO A 103 40.88 13.97 -20.59
C PRO A 103 42.02 13.19 -21.28
N ALA A 104 41.73 12.64 -22.46
CA ALA A 104 42.72 12.01 -23.31
C ALA A 104 43.29 13.06 -24.28
N TYR A 105 44.58 13.35 -24.16
CA TYR A 105 45.29 14.22 -25.10
C TYR A 105 45.76 13.37 -26.29
N LEU A 106 45.29 13.73 -27.49
CA LEU A 106 45.78 13.18 -28.76
C LEU A 106 46.99 14.00 -29.20
N ASP A 107 48.17 13.38 -29.18
CA ASP A 107 49.37 13.97 -29.78
C ASP A 107 49.30 13.78 -31.30
N VAL A 108 49.20 14.89 -32.04
CA VAL A 108 49.21 14.88 -33.50
C VAL A 108 50.62 15.26 -33.92
N SER A 109 51.41 14.26 -34.33
CA SER A 109 52.69 14.48 -34.99
C SER A 109 52.47 14.92 -36.44
N ALA A 110 53.05 16.06 -36.83
CA ALA A 110 53.01 16.65 -38.17
C ALA A 110 53.96 15.96 -39.16
#